data_AF-A0A1Y1KVV2-F1
#
_entry.id   AF-A0A1Y1KVV2-F1
#
_cell.length_a   1.000
_cell.length_b   1.000
_cell.length_c   1.000
_cell.angle_alpha   90.00
_cell.angle_beta   90.00
_cell.angle_gamma   90.00
#
_symmetry.space_group_name_H-M   'P 1'
#
loop_
_entity.id
_entity.type
_entity.pdbx_description
1 polymer ?
#
loop_
_entity_poly.entity_id
_entity_poly.type
_entity_poly.pdbx_seq_one_letter_code
_entity_poly.pdbx_strand_id
1 'polypeptide(L)'
;GSSSDDNQISKSTSAPTQKSVPVLKWDIKFCGNKNESLNAFLERVEELQQARNLSRHNLFKSAIDLFQGHALIWYRANKDKFHDWDSLVRGLKSDFLPHDYDEKLFQQLKTRTQHSSESFSIYLATMLSLFNRLSQPVSENVKLKILLKNISPFYQTQLALT
;
A
#
# COMPACT_ATOMS: atom_id res chain seq x y z
N GLY A 1 24.23 53.58 -29.10
CA GLY A 1 24.12 53.73 -27.64
C GLY A 1 22.65 53.83 -27.30
N SER A 2 22.26 53.10 -26.26
CA SER A 2 20.96 53.15 -25.57
C SER A 2 19.81 52.35 -26.19
N SER A 3 19.80 51.07 -25.80
CA SER A 3 18.61 50.24 -25.61
C SER A 3 17.81 50.82 -24.42
N SER A 4 16.50 50.97 -24.55
CA SER A 4 15.60 51.31 -23.44
C SER A 4 14.98 50.04 -22.87
N ASP A 5 14.94 50.04 -21.54
CA ASP A 5 14.68 48.91 -20.66
C ASP A 5 13.24 48.40 -20.67
N ASP A 6 13.16 47.07 -20.49
CA ASP A 6 12.04 46.31 -19.94
C ASP A 6 11.51 46.91 -18.63
N ASN A 7 10.21 46.72 -18.32
CA ASN A 7 9.79 45.83 -17.22
C ASN A 7 8.24 45.79 -17.09
N GLN A 8 7.60 44.73 -17.60
CA GLN A 8 6.29 44.29 -17.09
C GLN A 8 6.53 43.08 -16.16
N ILE A 9 6.44 43.31 -14.86
CA ILE A 9 6.47 42.24 -13.84
C ILE A 9 5.11 41.55 -13.81
N SER A 10 5.05 40.35 -14.38
CA SER A 10 3.96 39.40 -14.21
C SER A 10 4.04 38.75 -12.82
N LYS A 11 3.10 39.11 -11.95
CA LYS A 11 2.91 38.46 -10.64
C LYS A 11 2.43 37.02 -10.84
N SER A 12 3.31 36.05 -10.63
CA SER A 12 2.96 34.64 -10.48
C SER A 12 2.34 34.42 -9.09
N THR A 13 1.03 34.26 -9.03
CA THR A 13 0.30 33.87 -7.83
C THR A 13 0.67 32.43 -7.44
N SER A 14 1.54 32.25 -6.44
CA SER A 14 1.85 30.94 -5.88
C SER A 14 0.68 30.44 -5.04
N ALA A 15 0.09 29.30 -5.43
CA ALA A 15 -0.88 28.57 -4.63
C ALA A 15 -0.32 28.22 -3.23
N PRO A 16 -1.15 28.16 -2.18
CA PRO A 16 -0.67 27.84 -0.84
C PRO A 16 -0.07 26.43 -0.81
N THR A 17 1.24 26.35 -0.59
CA THR A 17 1.94 25.08 -0.37
C THR A 17 1.45 24.47 0.95
N GLN A 18 0.59 23.46 0.86
CA GLN A 18 0.13 22.68 2.00
C GLN A 18 1.36 22.06 2.69
N LYS A 19 1.70 22.52 3.90
CA LYS A 19 2.87 22.01 4.64
C LYS A 19 2.63 20.54 4.98
N SER A 20 3.35 19.64 4.30
CA SER A 20 3.31 18.19 4.58
C SER A 20 3.72 17.93 6.03
N VAL A 21 2.88 17.21 6.79
CA VAL A 21 3.20 16.80 8.17
C VAL A 21 4.31 15.73 8.13
N PRO A 22 5.45 15.94 8.83
CA PRO A 22 6.54 14.97 8.86
C PRO A 22 6.09 13.60 9.38
N VAL A 23 6.69 12.53 8.85
CA VAL A 23 6.37 11.13 9.22
C VAL A 23 6.52 10.88 10.72
N LEU A 24 7.54 11.47 11.36
CA LEU A 24 7.73 11.40 12.81
C LEU A 24 6.49 11.85 13.62
N LYS A 25 5.68 12.78 13.10
CA LYS A 25 4.49 13.30 13.78
C LYS A 25 3.22 12.47 13.54
N TRP A 26 3.32 11.34 12.85
CA TRP A 26 2.17 10.51 12.54
C TRP A 26 1.74 9.61 13.71
N ASP A 27 2.58 9.49 14.75
CA ASP A 27 2.34 8.66 15.94
C ASP A 27 2.04 7.20 15.60
N ILE A 28 2.68 6.69 14.53
CA ILE A 28 2.62 5.29 14.12
C ILE A 28 4.01 4.67 14.16
N LYS A 29 4.10 3.48 14.76
CA LYS A 29 5.35 2.73 14.89
C LYS A 29 5.06 1.24 14.77
N PHE A 30 5.99 0.52 14.18
CA PHE A 30 6.02 -0.94 14.19
C PHE A 30 7.17 -1.41 15.08
N CYS A 31 6.90 -2.25 16.08
CA CYS A 31 7.93 -2.79 16.97
C CYS A 31 8.52 -4.11 16.46
N GLY A 32 7.77 -4.86 15.66
CA GLY A 32 8.14 -6.20 15.21
C GLY A 32 7.77 -7.30 16.21
N ASN A 33 6.77 -7.07 17.06
CA ASN A 33 6.30 -8.06 18.03
C ASN A 33 5.22 -8.96 17.43
N LYS A 34 5.08 -10.19 17.95
CA LYS A 34 4.11 -11.20 17.44
C LYS A 34 2.64 -10.79 17.56
N ASN A 35 2.32 -9.85 18.44
CA ASN A 35 0.97 -9.32 18.65
C ASN A 35 0.63 -8.14 17.73
N GLU A 36 1.58 -7.64 16.94
CA GLU A 36 1.36 -6.58 15.97
C GLU A 36 1.09 -7.16 14.58
N SER A 37 0.14 -6.59 13.85
CA SER A 37 -0.11 -6.96 12.45
C SER A 37 0.70 -6.05 11.54
N LEU A 38 1.74 -6.60 10.90
CA LEU A 38 2.52 -5.87 9.89
C LEU A 38 1.62 -5.31 8.78
N ASN A 39 0.65 -6.10 8.30
CA ASN A 39 -0.22 -5.67 7.21
C ASN A 39 -1.11 -4.48 7.61
N ALA A 40 -1.68 -4.50 8.82
CA ALA A 40 -2.48 -3.38 9.31
C ALA A 40 -1.64 -2.11 9.50
N PHE A 41 -0.40 -2.27 9.97
CA PHE A 41 0.56 -1.16 10.06
C PHE A 41 0.88 -0.58 8.67
N LEU A 42 1.20 -1.42 7.68
CA LEU A 42 1.52 -0.97 6.33
C LEU A 42 0.33 -0.26 5.66
N GLU A 43 -0.87 -0.81 5.78
CA GLU A 43 -2.11 -0.18 5.31
C GLU A 43 -2.28 1.20 5.93
N ARG A 44 -2.09 1.33 7.24
CA ARG A 44 -2.17 2.61 7.93
C ARG A 44 -1.12 3.62 7.45
N VAL A 45 0.11 3.16 7.17
CA VAL A 45 1.16 4.02 6.62
C VAL A 45 0.75 4.56 5.24
N GLU A 46 0.20 3.71 4.37
CA GLU A 46 -0.23 4.10 3.03
C GLU A 46 -1.41 5.08 3.05
N GLU A 47 -2.40 4.86 3.93
CA GLU A 47 -3.49 5.81 4.16
C GLU A 47 -2.97 7.20 4.55
N LEU A 48 -2.03 7.25 5.50
CA LEU A 48 -1.46 8.51 5.99
C LEU A 48 -0.59 9.20 4.94
N GLN A 49 0.12 8.41 4.13
CA GLN A 49 0.91 8.88 2.98
C GLN A 49 0.02 9.52 1.93
N GLN A 50 -1.08 8.86 1.54
CA GLN A 50 -2.05 9.38 0.58
C GLN A 50 -2.76 10.63 1.10
N ALA A 51 -3.24 10.60 2.35
CA ALA A 51 -3.94 11.73 2.96
C ALA A 51 -3.09 13.01 3.05
N ARG A 52 -1.75 12.87 3.02
CA ARG A 52 -0.79 13.99 3.08
C ARG A 52 -0.12 14.27 1.75
N ASN A 53 -0.49 13.57 0.67
CA ASN A 53 0.16 13.66 -0.63
C ASN A 53 1.69 13.49 -0.57
N LEU A 54 2.18 12.63 0.33
CA LEU A 54 3.60 12.38 0.49
C LEU A 54 4.09 11.44 -0.62
N SER A 55 5.17 11.75 -1.34
CA SER A 55 5.68 10.83 -2.36
C SER A 55 6.26 9.55 -1.73
N ARG A 56 6.18 8.40 -2.43
CA ARG A 56 6.78 7.14 -1.96
C ARG A 56 8.28 7.26 -1.71
N HIS A 57 8.98 8.04 -2.52
CA HIS A 57 10.40 8.34 -2.30
C HIS A 57 10.65 9.08 -0.97
N ASN A 58 9.82 10.08 -0.64
CA ASN A 58 9.96 10.81 0.63
C ASN A 58 9.54 9.94 1.82
N LEU A 59 8.51 9.10 1.66
CA LEU A 59 8.12 8.11 2.66
C LEU A 59 9.30 7.16 2.97
N PHE A 60 9.96 6.64 1.93
CA PHE A 60 11.12 5.77 2.08
C PHE A 60 12.29 6.47 2.80
N LYS A 61 12.60 7.73 2.46
CA LYS A 61 13.64 8.50 3.14
C LYS A 61 13.38 8.71 4.64
N SER A 62 12.10 8.76 5.03
CA SER A 62 11.67 8.88 6.43
C SER A 62 11.28 7.55 7.06
N ALA A 63 11.56 6.40 6.42
CA ALA A 63 11.09 5.10 6.90
C ALA A 63 11.63 4.73 8.28
N ILE A 64 12.83 5.20 8.65
CA ILE A 64 13.39 4.96 9.99
C ILE A 64 12.47 5.47 11.11
N ASP A 65 11.70 6.52 10.85
CA ASP A 65 10.75 7.11 11.79
C ASP A 65 9.50 6.24 11.97
N LEU A 66 9.33 5.16 11.23
CA LEU A 66 8.18 4.25 11.34
C LEU A 66 8.49 3.01 12.20
N PHE A 67 9.74 2.83 12.64
CA PHE A 67 10.17 1.63 13.34
C PHE A 67 10.64 1.92 14.76
N GLN A 68 10.42 0.95 15.65
CA GLN A 68 10.99 0.89 16.99
C GLN A 68 11.28 -0.57 17.38
N GLY A 69 11.86 -0.81 18.55
CA GLY A 69 12.13 -2.17 19.03
C GLY A 69 12.90 -3.05 18.05
N HIS A 70 12.45 -4.30 17.87
CA HIS A 70 13.07 -5.29 16.99
C HIS A 70 13.05 -4.87 15.51
N ALA A 71 11.97 -4.24 15.05
CA ALA A 71 11.85 -3.75 13.68
C ALA A 71 12.90 -2.67 13.36
N LEU A 72 13.22 -1.78 14.32
CA LEU A 72 14.25 -0.77 14.12
C LEU A 72 15.66 -1.38 14.05
N ILE A 73 15.94 -2.39 14.87
CA ILE A 73 17.21 -3.14 14.82
C ILE A 73 17.34 -3.81 13.45
N TRP A 74 16.30 -4.52 13.03
CA TRP A 74 16.23 -5.17 11.73
C TRP A 74 16.42 -4.18 10.57
N TYR A 75 15.74 -3.03 10.60
CA TYR A 75 15.84 -2.01 9.56
C TYR A 75 17.27 -1.48 9.45
N ARG A 76 17.92 -1.15 10.57
CA ARG A 76 19.30 -0.67 10.59
C ARG A 76 20.29 -1.66 9.98
N ALA A 77 20.08 -2.96 10.20
CA ALA A 77 20.93 -4.02 9.66
C ALA A 77 20.71 -4.28 8.16
N ASN A 78 19.55 -3.93 7.61
CA ASN A 78 19.16 -4.26 6.23
C ASN A 78 18.97 -3.04 5.33
N LYS A 79 19.01 -1.80 5.86
CA LYS A 79 18.68 -0.57 5.14
C LYS A 79 19.38 -0.41 3.79
N ASP A 80 20.64 -0.87 3.68
CA ASP A 80 21.46 -0.71 2.47
C ASP A 80 21.06 -1.69 1.35
N LYS A 81 20.16 -2.64 1.62
CA LYS A 81 19.60 -3.58 0.64
C LYS A 81 18.38 -3.02 -0.10
N PHE A 82 17.77 -1.96 0.42
CA PHE A 82 16.50 -1.41 -0.09
C PHE A 82 16.75 -0.09 -0.81
N HIS A 83 16.02 0.13 -1.90
CA HIS A 83 16.20 1.32 -2.77
C HIS A 83 14.91 2.13 -2.92
N ASP A 84 13.78 1.56 -2.51
CA ASP A 84 12.46 2.16 -2.60
C ASP A 84 11.54 1.59 -1.51
N TRP A 85 10.36 2.19 -1.36
CA TRP A 85 9.36 1.76 -0.39
C TRP A 85 8.93 0.30 -0.62
N ASP A 86 8.75 -0.11 -1.88
CA ASP A 86 8.22 -1.43 -2.22
C ASP A 86 9.21 -2.55 -1.88
N SER A 87 10.52 -2.34 -2.08
CA SER A 87 11.58 -3.27 -1.69
C SER A 87 11.70 -3.40 -0.18
N LEU A 88 11.55 -2.29 0.56
CA LEU A 88 11.47 -2.32 2.02
C LEU A 88 10.25 -3.11 2.52
N VAL A 89 9.07 -2.87 1.94
CA VAL A 89 7.85 -3.61 2.28
C VAL A 89 8.02 -5.12 2.03
N ARG A 90 8.62 -5.51 0.91
CA ARG A 90 8.94 -6.93 0.63
C ARG A 90 9.88 -7.53 1.69
N GLY A 91 10.92 -6.79 2.10
CA GLY A 91 11.82 -7.22 3.16
C GLY A 91 11.12 -7.38 4.52
N LEU A 92 10.25 -6.42 4.88
CA LEU A 92 9.45 -6.52 6.11
C LEU A 92 8.55 -7.75 6.09
N LYS A 93 7.85 -7.99 4.98
CA LYS A 93 6.97 -9.15 4.83
C LYS A 93 7.73 -10.47 4.93
N SER A 94 8.91 -10.55 4.32
CA SER A 94 9.80 -11.72 4.41
C SER A 94 10.17 -12.07 5.87
N ASP A 95 10.52 -11.06 6.66
CA ASP A 95 11.16 -11.31 7.96
C ASP A 95 10.20 -11.23 9.15
N PHE A 96 9.03 -10.60 9.00
CA PHE A 96 8.03 -10.45 10.06
C PHE A 96 6.71 -11.18 9.81
N LEU A 97 6.53 -11.83 8.66
CA LEU A 97 5.39 -12.72 8.43
C LEU A 97 5.82 -14.21 8.51
N PRO A 98 4.88 -15.12 8.82
CA PRO A 98 5.14 -16.55 8.71
C PRO A 98 5.59 -16.94 7.29
N HIS A 99 6.46 -17.94 7.18
CA HIS A 99 6.95 -18.43 5.89
C HIS A 99 5.82 -18.89 4.94
N ASP A 100 4.75 -19.45 5.50
CA ASP A 100 3.57 -19.91 4.77
C ASP A 100 2.46 -18.85 4.63
N TYR A 101 2.75 -17.58 4.94
CA TYR A 101 1.76 -16.50 4.93
C TYR A 101 1.11 -16.31 3.56
N ASP A 102 1.93 -16.12 2.52
CA ASP A 102 1.43 -15.91 1.15
C ASP A 102 0.68 -17.15 0.64
N GLU A 103 1.14 -18.35 0.98
CA GLU A 103 0.46 -19.60 0.63
C GLU A 103 -0.93 -19.66 1.27
N LYS A 104 -1.04 -19.45 2.58
CA LYS A 104 -2.32 -19.43 3.30
C LYS A 104 -3.25 -18.35 2.78
N LEU A 105 -2.74 -17.15 2.52
CA LEU A 105 -3.51 -16.03 1.99
C LEU A 105 -4.00 -16.34 0.57
N PHE A 106 -3.19 -16.98 -0.27
CA PHE A 106 -3.58 -17.37 -1.61
C PHE A 106 -4.62 -18.50 -1.61
N GLN A 107 -4.54 -19.44 -0.66
CA GLN A 107 -5.61 -20.43 -0.44
C GLN A 107 -6.91 -19.75 -0.01
N GLN A 108 -6.86 -18.78 0.90
CA GLN A 108 -8.02 -17.99 1.28
C GLN A 108 -8.64 -17.26 0.08
N LEU A 109 -7.81 -16.63 -0.77
CA LEU A 109 -8.29 -15.99 -2.01
C LEU A 109 -9.01 -16.98 -2.94
N LYS A 110 -8.48 -18.20 -3.09
CA LYS A 110 -9.09 -19.23 -3.93
C LYS A 110 -10.42 -19.77 -3.37
N THR A 111 -10.58 -19.82 -2.05
CA THR A 111 -11.76 -20.40 -1.41
C THR A 111 -12.82 -19.36 -1.01
N ARG A 112 -12.48 -18.07 -1.04
CA ARG A 112 -13.42 -16.99 -0.73
C ARG A 112 -14.45 -16.80 -1.85
N THR A 113 -15.69 -17.20 -1.57
CA THR A 113 -16.86 -17.03 -2.44
C THR A 113 -17.72 -15.84 -2.00
N GLN A 114 -18.43 -15.19 -2.92
CA GLN A 114 -19.41 -14.14 -2.59
C GLN A 114 -20.55 -14.75 -1.76
N HIS A 115 -20.80 -14.20 -0.58
CA HIS A 115 -21.91 -14.65 0.27
C HIS A 115 -23.26 -14.22 -0.31
N SER A 116 -24.34 -14.97 -0.05
CA SER A 116 -25.67 -14.69 -0.60
C SER A 116 -26.24 -13.32 -0.19
N SER A 117 -25.89 -12.86 1.01
CA SER A 117 -26.24 -11.53 1.53
C SER A 117 -25.20 -10.44 1.25
N GLU A 118 -24.06 -10.78 0.63
CA GLU A 118 -22.97 -9.85 0.36
C GLU A 118 -23.15 -9.22 -1.03
N SER A 119 -23.13 -7.88 -1.10
CA SER A 119 -23.15 -7.19 -2.37
C SER A 119 -21.85 -7.43 -3.15
N PHE A 120 -21.93 -7.40 -4.47
CA PHE A 120 -20.74 -7.59 -5.31
C PHE A 120 -19.64 -6.57 -5.02
N SER A 121 -20.00 -5.31 -4.74
CA SER A 121 -19.03 -4.26 -4.40
C SER A 121 -18.25 -4.56 -3.11
N ILE A 122 -18.92 -5.07 -2.07
CA ILE A 122 -18.27 -5.45 -0.80
C ILE A 122 -17.38 -6.69 -0.99
N TYR A 123 -17.86 -7.67 -1.76
CA TYR A 123 -17.06 -8.83 -2.14
C TYR A 123 -15.78 -8.42 -2.88
N LEU A 124 -15.92 -7.58 -3.90
CA LEU A 124 -14.79 -7.09 -4.70
C LEU A 124 -13.79 -6.31 -3.85
N ALA A 125 -14.26 -5.39 -3.01
CA ALA A 125 -13.38 -4.63 -2.10
C ALA A 125 -12.63 -5.55 -1.13
N THR A 126 -13.30 -6.57 -0.59
CA THR A 126 -12.68 -7.57 0.29
C THR A 126 -11.60 -8.36 -0.44
N MET A 127 -11.87 -8.81 -1.66
CA MET A 127 -10.91 -9.56 -2.47
C MET A 127 -9.70 -8.70 -2.85
N LEU A 128 -9.91 -7.44 -3.23
CA LEU A 128 -8.82 -6.49 -3.52
C LEU A 128 -7.94 -6.24 -2.30
N SER A 129 -8.53 -6.09 -1.11
CA SER A 129 -7.77 -5.98 0.15
C SER A 129 -6.90 -7.23 0.40
N LEU A 130 -7.44 -8.44 0.17
CA LEU A 130 -6.65 -9.67 0.28
C LEU A 130 -5.50 -9.74 -0.74
N PHE A 131 -5.72 -9.33 -1.99
CA PHE A 131 -4.65 -9.29 -3.00
C PHE A 131 -3.53 -8.32 -2.61
N ASN A 132 -3.86 -7.15 -2.07
CA ASN A 132 -2.87 -6.13 -1.68
C ASN A 132 -1.98 -6.59 -0.52
N ARG A 133 -2.43 -7.57 0.28
CA ARG A 133 -1.68 -8.12 1.40
C ARG A 133 -0.61 -9.14 0.98
N LEU A 134 -0.67 -9.71 -0.22
CA LEU A 134 0.35 -10.62 -0.73
C LEU A 134 1.72 -9.93 -0.82
N SER A 135 2.79 -10.68 -0.61
CA SER A 135 4.15 -10.13 -0.67
C SER A 135 4.58 -9.79 -2.09
N GLN A 136 3.98 -10.47 -3.08
CA GLN A 136 4.17 -10.21 -4.49
C GLN A 136 2.85 -9.85 -5.17
N PRO A 137 2.86 -8.89 -6.12
CA PRO A 137 1.66 -8.56 -6.87
C PRO A 137 1.26 -9.73 -7.78
N VAL A 138 -0.04 -10.00 -7.80
CA VAL A 138 -0.66 -10.96 -8.73
C VAL A 138 -1.08 -10.22 -10.00
N SER A 139 -0.95 -10.86 -11.17
CA SER A 139 -1.39 -10.27 -12.44
C SER A 139 -2.91 -10.05 -12.48
N GLU A 140 -3.35 -9.00 -13.17
CA GLU A 140 -4.78 -8.67 -13.31
C GLU A 140 -5.59 -9.83 -13.91
N ASN A 141 -5.02 -10.58 -14.86
CA ASN A 141 -5.69 -11.75 -15.44
C ASN A 141 -5.96 -12.84 -14.39
N VAL A 142 -5.00 -13.10 -13.49
CA VAL A 142 -5.16 -14.09 -12.42
C VAL A 142 -6.15 -13.59 -11.38
N LYS A 143 -6.11 -12.30 -11.01
CA LYS A 143 -7.10 -11.69 -10.11
C LYS A 143 -8.52 -11.87 -10.67
N LEU A 144 -8.74 -11.51 -11.93
CA LEU A 144 -10.03 -11.66 -12.62
C LEU A 144 -10.50 -13.12 -12.65
N LYS A 145 -9.62 -14.07 -12.98
CA LYS A 145 -9.95 -15.50 -12.97
C LYS A 145 -10.42 -15.98 -11.60
N ILE A 146 -9.74 -15.57 -10.53
CA ILE A 146 -10.12 -15.93 -9.16
C ILE A 146 -11.46 -15.30 -8.78
N LEU A 147 -11.65 -14.01 -9.08
CA LEU A 147 -12.90 -13.30 -8.81
C LEU A 147 -14.08 -13.98 -9.52
N LEU A 148 -14.01 -14.13 -10.84
CA LEU A 148 -15.11 -14.68 -11.65
C LEU A 148 -15.48 -16.12 -11.30
N LYS A 149 -14.52 -16.92 -10.86
CA LYS A 149 -14.80 -18.29 -10.39
C LYS A 149 -15.66 -18.30 -9.11
N ASN A 150 -15.58 -17.23 -8.31
CA ASN A 150 -16.06 -17.20 -6.94
C ASN A 150 -17.17 -16.17 -6.68
N ILE A 151 -17.61 -15.40 -7.69
CA ILE A 151 -18.83 -14.56 -7.62
C ILE A 151 -20.09 -15.42 -7.53
N SER A 152 -21.22 -14.82 -7.12
CA SER A 152 -22.47 -15.54 -7.00
C SER A 152 -22.95 -16.14 -8.34
N PRO A 153 -23.68 -17.29 -8.34
CA PRO A 153 -24.16 -17.93 -9.57
C PRO A 153 -25.01 -17.02 -10.47
N PHE A 154 -25.70 -16.05 -9.87
CA PHE A 154 -26.47 -15.03 -10.59
C PHE A 154 -25.57 -14.24 -11.55
N TYR A 155 -24.46 -13.69 -11.04
CA TYR A 155 -23.51 -12.93 -11.86
C TYR A 155 -22.72 -13.82 -12.83
N GLN A 156 -22.41 -15.07 -12.46
CA GLN A 156 -21.74 -16.01 -13.37
C GLN A 156 -22.58 -16.25 -14.63
N THR A 157 -23.87 -16.51 -14.46
CA THR A 157 -24.79 -16.74 -15.59
C THR A 157 -24.88 -15.50 -16.48
N GLN A 158 -25.01 -14.31 -15.88
CA GLN A 158 -25.19 -13.07 -16.64
C GLN A 158 -23.93 -12.64 -17.42
N LEU A 159 -22.73 -12.96 -16.90
CA LEU A 159 -21.46 -12.68 -17.57
C LEU A 159 -21.04 -13.78 -18.57
N ALA A 160 -21.56 -15.00 -18.45
CA ALA A 160 -21.31 -16.09 -19.40
C ALA A 160 -22.17 -15.99 -20.67
N LEU A 161 -23.20 -15.14 -20.65
CA LEU A 161 -24.12 -14.90 -21.77
C LEU A 161 -23.70 -13.72 -22.68
N THR A 162 -22.52 -13.14 -22.45
CA THR A 162 -21.89 -12.09 -23.28
C THR A 162 -20.63 -12.62 -23.94
#